data_AF-A0A109IIE4-F1
#
_entry.id   AF-A0A109IIE4-F1
#
_cell.length_a   1.000
_cell.length_b   1.000
_cell.length_c   1.000
_cell.angle_alpha   90.00
_cell.angle_beta   90.00
_cell.angle_gamma   90.00
#
_symmetry.space_group_name_H-M   'P 1'
#
loop_
_entity.id
_entity.type
_entity.pdbx_description
1 polymer ?
#
loop_
_entity_poly.entity_id
_entity_poly.type
_entity_poly.pdbx_seq_one_letter_code
_entity_poly.pdbx_strand_id
1 'polypeptide(L)'
;MAQPAVPLEVRPCTVARPLRVTFVDATYSAAKLEGWAAKVRNDQAFWQRQGVTVHGVGTDFGRCVTVGLADPQRDGATVLAHYPEATLCVEQGYASDPLTAS
;
A
#
# COMPACT_ATOMS: atom_id res chain seq x y z
N MET A 1 62.90 -24.05 2.04
CA MET A 1 61.57 -24.67 2.16
C MET A 1 60.57 -23.69 1.55
N ALA A 2 60.03 -24.01 0.36
CA ALA A 2 59.14 -23.13 -0.40
C ALA A 2 57.68 -23.49 -0.11
N GLN A 3 56.82 -22.48 0.12
CA GLN A 3 55.37 -22.67 0.29
C GLN A 3 54.72 -22.99 -1.06
N PRO A 4 53.78 -23.95 -1.15
CA PRO A 4 53.03 -24.18 -2.37
C PRO A 4 52.00 -23.06 -2.60
N ALA A 5 51.82 -22.67 -3.85
CA ALA A 5 50.81 -21.71 -4.27
C ALA A 5 49.40 -22.26 -4.04
N VAL A 6 48.53 -21.49 -3.39
CA VAL A 6 47.11 -21.82 -3.21
C VAL A 6 46.38 -21.50 -4.52
N PRO A 7 45.66 -22.44 -5.14
CA PRO A 7 44.86 -22.14 -6.32
C PRO A 7 43.65 -21.27 -5.93
N LEU A 8 43.45 -20.17 -6.66
CA LEU A 8 42.25 -19.35 -6.59
C LEU A 8 41.07 -20.15 -7.16
N GLU A 9 40.26 -20.74 -6.28
CA GLU A 9 38.97 -21.31 -6.67
C GLU A 9 38.03 -20.18 -7.13
N VAL A 10 37.74 -20.15 -8.43
CA VAL A 10 36.72 -19.27 -9.00
C VAL A 10 35.36 -19.79 -8.53
N ARG A 11 34.77 -19.13 -7.52
CA ARG A 11 33.40 -19.44 -7.09
C ARG A 11 32.44 -19.02 -8.21
N PRO A 12 31.59 -19.93 -8.73
CA PRO A 12 30.59 -19.55 -9.72
C PRO A 12 29.67 -18.51 -9.11
N CYS A 13 29.55 -17.34 -9.75
CA CYS A 13 28.56 -16.35 -9.38
C CYS A 13 27.19 -16.99 -9.54
N THR A 14 26.43 -17.11 -8.45
CA THR A 14 25.03 -17.53 -8.49
C THR A 14 24.28 -16.59 -9.43
N VAL A 15 23.84 -17.11 -10.58
CA VAL A 15 23.03 -16.34 -11.52
C VAL A 15 21.76 -15.93 -10.80
N ALA A 16 21.60 -14.63 -10.55
CA ALA A 16 20.38 -14.10 -9.94
C ALA A 16 19.19 -14.52 -10.80
N ARG A 17 18.16 -15.11 -10.18
CA ARG A 17 16.92 -15.45 -10.90
C ARG A 17 16.37 -14.18 -11.56
N PRO A 18 15.89 -14.26 -12.82
CA PRO A 18 15.28 -13.11 -13.47
C PRO A 18 14.06 -12.65 -12.67
N LEU A 19 14.12 -11.43 -12.14
CA LEU A 19 13.01 -10.78 -11.47
C LEU A 19 12.07 -10.25 -12.56
N ARG A 20 10.80 -10.70 -12.57
CA ARG A 20 9.79 -10.09 -13.44
C ARG A 20 9.30 -8.81 -12.79
N VAL A 21 9.63 -7.68 -13.40
CA VAL A 21 9.09 -6.37 -13.05
C VAL A 21 8.07 -5.99 -14.11
N THR A 22 6.84 -5.72 -13.69
CA THR A 22 5.80 -5.19 -14.57
C THR A 22 5.76 -3.68 -14.38
N PHE A 23 6.06 -2.92 -15.43
CA PHE A 23 5.82 -1.49 -15.46
C PHE A 23 4.35 -1.26 -15.80
N VAL A 24 3.64 -0.56 -14.91
CA VAL A 24 2.24 -0.18 -15.13
C VAL A 24 2.23 1.32 -15.33
N ASP A 25 1.65 1.79 -16.44
CA ASP A 25 1.42 3.22 -16.64
C ASP A 25 0.45 3.70 -15.56
N ALA A 26 0.95 4.62 -14.73
CA ALA A 26 0.15 5.18 -13.66
C ALA A 26 -0.92 6.10 -14.25
N THR A 27 -2.20 5.81 -13.99
CA THR A 27 -3.30 6.71 -14.37
C THR A 27 -3.25 8.00 -13.56
N TYR A 28 -2.74 7.92 -12.32
CA TYR A 28 -2.59 9.05 -11.41
C TYR A 28 -1.17 9.15 -10.87
N SER A 29 -0.66 10.37 -10.73
CA SER A 29 0.64 10.58 -10.09
C SER A 29 0.58 10.23 -8.60
N ALA A 30 1.71 9.80 -8.04
CA ALA A 30 1.83 9.49 -6.62
C ALA A 30 1.43 10.67 -5.72
N ALA A 31 1.84 11.89 -6.09
CA ALA A 31 1.47 13.11 -5.36
C ALA A 31 -0.05 13.35 -5.33
N LYS A 32 -0.76 13.06 -6.44
CA LYS A 32 -2.22 13.18 -6.51
C LYS A 32 -2.91 12.17 -5.59
N LEU A 33 -2.47 10.91 -5.64
CA LEU A 33 -2.99 9.86 -4.77
C LEU A 33 -2.73 10.15 -3.29
N GLU A 34 -1.53 10.61 -2.93
CA GLU A 34 -1.20 10.99 -1.55
C GLU A 34 -2.02 12.19 -1.05
N GLY A 35 -2.31 13.16 -1.91
CA GLY A 35 -3.18 14.28 -1.56
C GLY A 35 -4.59 13.81 -1.18
N TRP A 36 -5.16 12.87 -1.94
CA TRP A 36 -6.45 12.26 -1.61
C TRP A 36 -6.37 11.37 -0.37
N ALA A 37 -5.32 10.55 -0.23
CA ALA A 37 -5.13 9.69 0.94
C ALA A 37 -5.02 10.53 2.23
N ALA A 38 -4.28 11.64 2.20
CA ALA A 38 -4.19 12.57 3.32
C ALA A 38 -5.55 13.18 3.68
N LYS A 39 -6.36 13.54 2.67
CA LYS A 39 -7.73 14.02 2.91
C LYS A 39 -8.58 12.97 3.61
N VAL A 40 -8.62 11.72 3.11
CA VAL A 40 -9.40 10.63 3.73
C VAL A 40 -8.92 10.35 5.17
N ARG A 41 -7.62 10.39 5.43
CA ARG A 41 -7.06 10.26 6.80
C ARG A 41 -7.56 11.37 7.72
N ASN A 42 -7.55 12.63 7.26
CA ASN A 42 -8.03 13.77 8.03
C ASN A 42 -9.54 13.69 8.33
N ASP A 43 -10.31 13.06 7.45
CA ASP A 43 -11.75 12.89 7.60
C ASP A 43 -12.15 11.68 8.46
N GLN A 44 -11.19 10.90 9.00
CA GLN A 44 -11.52 9.71 9.82
C GLN A 44 -12.48 10.03 10.98
N ALA A 45 -12.24 11.13 11.70
CA ALA A 45 -13.11 11.54 12.80
C ALA A 45 -14.51 11.96 12.32
N PHE A 46 -14.63 12.49 11.10
CA PHE A 46 -15.93 12.75 10.48
C PHE A 46 -16.68 11.44 10.24
N TRP A 47 -16.02 10.45 9.61
CA TRP A 47 -16.62 9.15 9.32
C TRP A 47 -17.05 8.39 10.58
N GLN A 48 -16.22 8.40 11.61
CA GLN A 48 -16.55 7.77 12.88
C GLN A 48 -17.83 8.36 13.50
N ARG A 49 -18.01 9.70 13.41
CA ARG A 49 -19.26 10.36 13.87
C ARG A 49 -20.47 10.01 13.01
N GLN A 50 -20.26 9.62 11.76
CA GLN A 50 -21.30 9.12 10.85
C GLN A 50 -21.56 7.61 11.01
N GLY A 51 -20.89 6.93 11.95
CA GLY A 51 -21.02 5.49 12.16
C GLY A 51 -20.25 4.62 11.16
N VAL A 52 -19.38 5.23 10.35
CA VAL A 52 -18.49 4.54 9.41
C VAL A 52 -17.12 4.37 10.04
N THR A 53 -16.69 3.11 10.17
CA THR A 53 -15.37 2.79 10.74
C THR A 53 -14.35 2.59 9.63
N VAL A 54 -13.38 3.50 9.55
CA VAL A 54 -12.21 3.40 8.66
C VAL A 54 -11.06 2.78 9.44
N HIS A 55 -10.60 1.61 9.01
CA HIS A 55 -9.47 0.90 9.62
C HIS A 55 -8.11 1.27 9.04
N GLY A 56 -8.07 1.68 7.77
CA GLY A 56 -6.82 2.01 7.09
C GLY A 56 -7.02 2.85 5.83
N VAL A 57 -5.99 3.61 5.48
CA VAL A 57 -5.94 4.40 4.24
C VAL A 57 -4.56 4.28 3.60
N GLY A 58 -4.52 3.75 2.39
CA GLY A 58 -3.31 3.50 1.61
C GLY A 58 -3.43 3.97 0.16
N THR A 59 -2.43 3.65 -0.64
CA THR A 59 -2.40 3.94 -2.08
C THR A 59 -2.06 2.66 -2.85
N ASP A 60 -2.88 2.30 -3.84
CA ASP A 60 -2.51 1.36 -4.90
C ASP A 60 -1.87 2.18 -6.01
N PHE A 61 -0.55 2.03 -6.17
CA PHE A 61 0.27 2.92 -6.99
C PHE A 61 -0.26 3.03 -8.41
N GLY A 62 -0.58 4.26 -8.80
CA GLY A 62 -1.06 4.59 -10.14
C GLY A 62 -2.53 4.23 -10.42
N ARG A 63 -3.27 3.68 -9.44
CA ARG A 63 -4.67 3.26 -9.61
C ARG A 63 -5.64 4.01 -8.72
N CYS A 64 -5.50 3.93 -7.40
CA CYS A 64 -6.50 4.48 -6.46
C CYS A 64 -5.94 4.67 -5.04
N VAL A 65 -6.68 5.41 -4.22
CA VAL A 65 -6.50 5.40 -2.75
C VAL A 65 -7.31 4.24 -2.19
N THR A 66 -6.66 3.33 -1.47
CA THR A 66 -7.32 2.21 -0.80
C THR A 66 -7.87 2.67 0.55
N VAL A 67 -9.14 2.37 0.81
CA VAL A 67 -9.82 2.70 2.06
C VAL A 67 -10.39 1.41 2.66
N GLY A 68 -9.75 0.95 3.74
CA GLY A 68 -10.18 -0.23 4.47
C GLY A 68 -11.31 0.13 5.43
N LEU A 69 -12.53 -0.33 5.15
CA LEU A 69 -13.71 -0.12 5.99
C LEU A 69 -14.03 -1.36 6.83
N ALA A 70 -14.71 -1.18 7.96
CA ALA A 70 -15.22 -2.29 8.75
C ALA A 70 -16.31 -3.08 8.00
N ASP A 71 -17.18 -2.39 7.25
CA ASP A 71 -18.23 -2.98 6.42
C ASP A 71 -18.31 -2.25 5.06
N PRO A 72 -17.49 -2.68 4.07
CA PRO A 72 -17.46 -2.10 2.73
C PRO A 72 -18.80 -2.18 1.99
N GLN A 73 -19.55 -3.25 2.22
CA GLN A 73 -20.82 -3.51 1.53
C GLN A 73 -21.89 -2.52 1.97
N ARG A 74 -21.92 -2.18 3.25
CA ARG A 74 -22.85 -1.19 3.82
C ARG A 74 -22.41 0.25 3.55
N ASP A 75 -21.14 0.57 3.79
CA ASP A 75 -20.67 1.96 3.88
C ASP A 75 -19.95 2.44 2.62
N GLY A 76 -19.49 1.54 1.76
CA GLY A 76 -18.62 1.86 0.64
C GLY A 76 -19.22 2.86 -0.34
N ALA A 77 -20.49 2.71 -0.70
CA ALA A 77 -21.17 3.63 -1.61
C ALA A 77 -21.22 5.07 -1.07
N THR A 78 -21.47 5.21 0.23
CA THR A 78 -21.51 6.52 0.90
C THR A 78 -20.14 7.19 0.91
N VAL A 79 -19.09 6.42 1.20
CA VAL A 79 -17.70 6.92 1.17
C VAL A 79 -17.32 7.34 -0.26
N LEU A 80 -17.61 6.49 -1.27
CA LEU A 80 -17.34 6.83 -2.68
C LEU A 80 -18.05 8.12 -3.11
N ALA A 81 -19.32 8.28 -2.73
CA ALA A 81 -20.10 9.47 -3.07
C ALA A 81 -19.57 10.76 -2.43
N HIS A 82 -18.89 10.68 -1.28
CA HIS A 82 -18.31 11.85 -0.61
C HIS A 82 -17.03 12.36 -1.28
N TYR A 83 -16.34 11.52 -2.06
CA TYR A 83 -15.12 11.86 -2.78
C TYR A 83 -15.26 11.67 -4.30
N PRO A 84 -16.19 12.38 -4.98
CA PRO A 84 -16.50 12.13 -6.38
C PRO A 84 -15.33 12.41 -7.33
N GLU A 85 -14.38 13.26 -6.93
CA GLU A 85 -13.19 13.58 -7.72
C GLU A 85 -12.00 12.64 -7.45
N ALA A 86 -12.06 11.84 -6.37
CA ALA A 86 -10.99 10.91 -6.02
C ALA A 86 -11.29 9.52 -6.58
N THR A 87 -10.26 8.84 -7.06
CA THR A 87 -10.39 7.41 -7.36
C THR A 87 -10.09 6.63 -6.08
N LEU A 88 -11.14 6.07 -5.48
CA LEU A 88 -11.06 5.26 -4.28
C LEU A 88 -11.32 3.80 -4.60
N CYS A 89 -10.56 2.92 -3.95
CA CYS A 89 -10.84 1.50 -3.87
C CYS A 89 -11.26 1.19 -2.43
N VAL A 90 -12.54 0.87 -2.22
CA VAL A 90 -13.04 0.49 -0.90
C VAL A 90 -12.87 -1.02 -0.73
N GLU A 91 -12.24 -1.42 0.36
CA GLU A 91 -11.95 -2.82 0.67
C GLU A 91 -12.24 -3.14 2.13
N GLN A 92 -12.29 -4.43 2.44
CA GLN A 92 -12.42 -4.88 3.83
C GLN A 92 -11.14 -4.51 4.59
N GLY A 93 -11.27 -3.58 5.53
CA GLY A 93 -10.20 -3.23 6.46
C GLY A 93 -10.24 -4.13 7.69
N TYR A 94 -9.08 -4.27 8.33
CA TYR A 94 -8.93 -4.97 9.60
C TYR A 94 -8.46 -3.99 10.67
N ALA A 95 -8.97 -4.16 11.90
CA ALA A 95 -8.46 -3.40 13.03
C ALA A 95 -6.94 -3.55 13.13
N SER A 96 -6.25 -2.42 13.28
CA SER A 96 -4.79 -2.42 13.45
C SER A 96 -4.47 -2.57 14.93
N ASP A 97 -3.91 -3.71 15.31
CA ASP A 97 -3.34 -3.87 16.65
C ASP A 97 -1.95 -3.21 16.71
N PRO A 98 -1.69 -2.34 17.70
CA PRO A 98 -0.36 -1.74 17.83
C PRO A 98 0.67 -2.83 18.15
N LEU A 99 1.75 -2.87 17.37
CA LEU A 99 2.93 -3.66 17.72
C LEU A 99 3.59 -3.03 18.94
N THR A 100 3.38 -3.61 20.12
CA THR A 100 4.17 -3.26 21.31
C THR A 100 5.55 -3.88 21.16
N ALA A 101 6.58 -3.04 21.09
CA ALA A 101 7.96 -3.49 21.23
C ALA A 101 8.17 -3.95 22.68
N SER A 102 8.38 -5.26 22.86
CA SER A 102 8.81 -5.84 24.13
C SER A 102 10.33 -5.77 24.29
#